data_AF-A0A968ZXX6-F1
#
_entry.id   AF-A0A968ZXX6-F1
#
_cell.length_a   1.000
_cell.length_b   1.000
_cell.length_c   1.000
_cell.angle_alpha   90.00
_cell.angle_beta   90.00
_cell.angle_gamma   90.00
#
_symmetry.space_group_name_H-M   'P 1'
#
loop_
_entity.id
_entity.type
_entity.pdbx_description
1 polymer ?
#
loop_
_entity_poly.entity_id
_entity_poly.type
_entity_poly.pdbx_seq_one_letter_code
_entity_poly.pdbx_strand_id
1 'polypeptide(L)'
;MLDDLDNLIDELSVRVVQKTQTAFATSQYPGDDDLVEDKSYWEAINLSEQFRGKDWKKIDLKVLKKNRFSLSLFTPEAFHYYLPTFILASVLHPDEVDTLPDSVFYSLTPPEEEGAEMDKFRRRTENFNATQRESIREYIELYTTIETSYSDSKKERAINFWTQHNAPSIPDKNDYR
;
A
#
# COMPACT_ATOMS: atom_id res chain seq x y z
N MET A 1 -20.68 14.23 18.59
CA MET A 1 -19.85 14.78 17.51
C MET A 1 -18.44 14.22 17.55
N LEU A 2 -17.67 14.37 18.65
CA LEU A 2 -16.37 13.69 18.79
C LEU A 2 -16.54 12.17 18.90
N ASP A 3 -17.44 11.72 19.80
CA ASP A 3 -17.75 10.28 19.95
C ASP A 3 -18.23 9.60 18.66
N ASP A 4 -18.93 10.32 17.78
CA ASP A 4 -19.44 9.75 16.53
C ASP A 4 -18.31 9.54 15.49
N LEU A 5 -17.31 10.43 15.50
CA LEU A 5 -16.14 10.35 14.62
C LEU A 5 -15.18 9.26 15.08
N ASP A 6 -14.92 9.17 16.39
CA ASP A 6 -14.06 8.14 16.97
C ASP A 6 -14.64 6.73 16.73
N ASN A 7 -15.96 6.57 16.92
CA ASN A 7 -16.64 5.31 16.60
C ASN A 7 -16.53 4.95 15.10
N LEU A 8 -16.65 5.93 14.20
CA LEU A 8 -16.49 5.71 12.76
C LEU A 8 -15.06 5.27 12.42
N ILE A 9 -14.05 5.92 13.01
CA ILE A 9 -12.63 5.58 12.80
C ILE A 9 -12.36 4.16 13.30
N ASP A 10 -12.90 3.76 14.44
CA ASP A 10 -12.77 2.41 14.99
C ASP A 10 -13.40 1.36 14.06
N GLU A 11 -14.62 1.60 13.57
CA GLU A 11 -15.31 0.71 12.63
C GLU A 11 -14.54 0.55 11.31
N LEU A 12 -14.04 1.66 10.76
CA LEU A 12 -13.22 1.65 9.55
C LEU A 12 -11.91 0.91 9.78
N SER A 13 -11.25 1.13 10.92
CA SER A 13 -9.99 0.46 11.29
C SER A 13 -10.15 -1.05 11.35
N VAL A 14 -11.20 -1.55 12.03
CA VAL A 14 -11.52 -2.99 12.10
C VAL A 14 -11.74 -3.56 10.70
N ARG A 15 -12.48 -2.86 9.86
CA ARG A 15 -12.78 -3.30 8.49
C ARG A 15 -11.52 -3.37 7.62
N VAL A 16 -10.67 -2.35 7.68
CA VAL A 16 -9.40 -2.31 6.93
C VAL A 16 -8.51 -3.48 7.33
N VAL A 17 -8.38 -3.77 8.63
CA VAL A 17 -7.58 -4.89 9.12
C VAL A 17 -8.10 -6.22 8.58
N GLN A 18 -9.40 -6.48 8.70
CA GLN A 18 -10.02 -7.74 8.25
C GLN A 18 -9.90 -7.93 6.74
N LYS A 19 -10.20 -6.89 5.94
CA LYS A 19 -10.09 -6.95 4.48
C LYS A 19 -8.65 -7.11 4.02
N THR A 20 -7.70 -6.42 4.66
CA THR A 20 -6.28 -6.54 4.31
C THR A 20 -5.78 -7.96 4.58
N GLN A 21 -6.09 -8.52 5.74
CA GLN A 21 -5.69 -9.88 6.07
C GLN A 21 -6.27 -10.92 5.10
N THR A 22 -7.53 -10.74 4.69
CA THR A 22 -8.23 -11.67 3.80
C THR A 22 -7.74 -11.53 2.35
N ALA A 23 -7.67 -10.31 1.82
CA ALA A 23 -7.35 -10.05 0.41
C ALA A 23 -5.90 -10.41 0.04
N PHE A 24 -4.98 -10.38 1.02
CA PHE A 24 -3.57 -10.70 0.82
C PHE A 24 -3.17 -12.06 1.42
N ALA A 25 -4.14 -12.85 1.92
CA ALA A 25 -3.88 -14.13 2.57
C ALA A 25 -3.11 -15.12 1.69
N THR A 26 -3.35 -15.07 0.38
CA THR A 26 -2.79 -15.96 -0.65
C THR A 26 -1.73 -15.29 -1.53
N SER A 27 -1.26 -14.09 -1.16
CA SER A 27 -0.18 -13.42 -1.89
C SER A 27 1.07 -14.29 -1.94
N GLN A 28 1.61 -14.48 -3.14
CA GLN A 28 2.81 -15.28 -3.35
C GLN A 28 4.05 -14.46 -3.04
N TYR A 29 4.98 -15.06 -2.31
CA TYR A 29 6.27 -14.45 -2.05
C TYR A 29 7.04 -14.29 -3.38
N PRO A 30 7.58 -13.10 -3.71
CA PRO A 30 8.27 -12.85 -4.98
C PRO A 30 9.62 -13.57 -5.13
N GLY A 31 10.12 -14.20 -4.07
CA GLY A 31 11.46 -14.76 -4.02
C GLY A 31 12.49 -13.79 -3.43
N ASP A 32 13.67 -14.31 -3.12
CA ASP A 32 14.68 -13.58 -2.35
C ASP A 32 15.52 -12.61 -3.18
N ASP A 33 15.61 -12.87 -4.49
CA ASP A 33 16.57 -12.16 -5.34
C ASP A 33 16.01 -10.86 -5.89
N ASP A 34 14.69 -10.73 -6.07
CA ASP A 34 14.09 -9.58 -6.76
C ASP A 34 13.17 -8.76 -5.86
N LEU A 35 13.67 -8.44 -4.67
CA LEU A 35 12.94 -7.59 -3.71
C LEU A 35 13.02 -6.09 -4.03
N VAL A 36 14.11 -5.59 -4.61
CA VAL A 36 14.33 -4.15 -4.83
C VAL A 36 14.73 -3.84 -6.27
N GLU A 37 14.29 -2.69 -6.79
CA GLU A 37 14.54 -2.29 -8.18
C GLU A 37 16.03 -1.98 -8.44
N ASP A 38 16.68 -1.25 -7.53
CA ASP A 38 18.06 -0.80 -7.71
C ASP A 38 18.96 -1.31 -6.57
N LYS A 39 19.80 -2.30 -6.89
CA LYS A 39 20.74 -2.93 -5.95
C LYS A 39 22.08 -2.17 -5.84
N SER A 40 22.21 -0.98 -6.44
CA SER A 40 23.46 -0.21 -6.41
C SER A 40 23.62 0.69 -5.18
N TYR A 41 22.55 0.96 -4.44
CA TYR A 41 22.58 1.81 -3.25
C TYR A 41 22.31 1.03 -1.96
N TRP A 42 23.00 1.42 -0.89
CA TRP A 42 23.02 0.71 0.38
C TRP A 42 21.63 0.56 1.03
N GLU A 43 20.74 1.54 0.85
CA GLU A 43 19.39 1.51 1.45
C GLU A 43 18.55 0.36 0.87
N ALA A 44 18.57 0.18 -0.45
CA ALA A 44 17.86 -0.88 -1.13
C ALA A 44 18.43 -2.28 -0.80
N ILE A 45 19.77 -2.40 -0.71
CA ILE A 45 20.42 -3.65 -0.26
C ILE A 45 19.96 -4.00 1.16
N ASN A 46 20.06 -3.06 2.08
CA ASN A 46 19.67 -3.26 3.48
C ASN A 46 18.16 -3.49 3.64
N LEU A 47 17.31 -2.92 2.77
CA LEU A 47 15.89 -3.24 2.69
C LEU A 47 15.69 -4.70 2.27
N SER A 48 16.32 -5.13 1.17
CA SER A 48 16.26 -6.52 0.70
C SER A 48 16.68 -7.49 1.80
N GLU A 49 17.79 -7.25 2.49
CA GLU A 49 18.27 -8.10 3.58
C GLU A 49 17.27 -8.20 4.75
N GLN A 50 16.63 -7.09 5.11
CA GLN A 50 15.68 -7.07 6.22
C GLN A 50 14.34 -7.72 5.90
N PHE A 51 13.97 -7.85 4.63
CA PHE A 51 12.71 -8.46 4.19
C PHE A 51 12.91 -9.85 3.58
N ARG A 52 14.12 -10.25 3.21
CA ARG A 52 14.43 -11.57 2.61
C ARG A 52 13.89 -12.73 3.44
N GLY A 53 13.17 -13.63 2.77
CA GLY A 53 12.59 -14.85 3.31
C GLY A 53 11.49 -14.65 4.36
N LYS A 54 10.99 -13.43 4.55
CA LYS A 54 10.01 -13.14 5.60
C LYS A 54 8.58 -13.23 5.08
N ASP A 55 7.73 -13.85 5.88
CA ASP A 55 6.28 -13.78 5.71
C ASP A 55 5.81 -12.35 6.01
N TRP A 56 5.03 -11.74 5.12
CA TRP A 56 4.48 -10.39 5.33
C TRP A 56 3.69 -10.29 6.65
N LYS A 57 3.13 -11.38 7.16
CA LYS A 57 2.41 -11.42 8.45
C LYS A 57 3.31 -11.35 9.67
N LYS A 58 4.63 -11.47 9.50
CA LYS A 58 5.61 -11.65 10.58
C LYS A 58 6.73 -10.61 10.54
N ILE A 59 6.52 -9.48 9.87
CA ILE A 59 7.49 -8.38 9.87
C ILE A 59 7.39 -7.61 11.18
N ASP A 60 8.50 -7.49 11.90
CA ASP A 60 8.55 -6.76 13.15
C ASP A 60 8.28 -5.27 12.95
N LEU A 61 7.54 -4.66 13.88
CA LEU A 61 7.22 -3.24 13.86
C LEU A 61 8.47 -2.34 13.82
N LYS A 62 9.56 -2.77 14.47
CA LYS A 62 10.86 -2.08 14.44
C LYS A 62 11.46 -2.05 13.02
N VAL A 63 11.30 -3.13 12.26
CA VAL A 63 11.74 -3.20 10.85
C VAL A 63 10.89 -2.25 10.02
N LEU A 64 9.57 -2.24 10.21
CA LEU A 64 8.67 -1.33 9.49
C LEU A 64 8.99 0.14 9.78
N LYS A 65 9.15 0.52 11.06
CA LYS A 65 9.53 1.88 11.46
C LYS A 65 10.86 2.31 10.85
N LYS A 66 11.86 1.41 10.83
CA LYS A 66 13.18 1.69 10.25
C LYS A 66 13.09 1.96 8.75
N ASN A 67 12.23 1.23 8.03
CA ASN A 67 12.09 1.30 6.57
C ASN A 67 10.81 2.03 6.12
N ARG A 68 10.28 2.95 6.96
CA ARG A 68 8.97 3.59 6.74
C ARG A 68 8.85 4.39 5.45
N PHE A 69 9.97 4.79 4.83
CA PHE A 69 10.00 5.52 3.56
C PHE A 69 10.39 4.65 2.35
N SER A 70 10.67 3.37 2.57
CA SER A 70 11.35 2.52 1.59
C SER A 70 10.37 1.72 0.71
N LEU A 71 9.06 1.91 0.85
CA LEU A 71 8.02 1.24 0.05
C LEU A 71 8.24 1.42 -1.46
N SER A 72 8.72 2.59 -1.89
CA SER A 72 8.99 2.90 -3.29
C SER A 72 10.21 2.17 -3.88
N LEU A 73 11.07 1.59 -3.03
CA LEU A 73 12.28 0.88 -3.45
C LEU A 73 12.03 -0.59 -3.80
N PHE A 74 10.90 -1.14 -3.34
CA PHE A 74 10.51 -2.51 -3.68
C PHE A 74 10.21 -2.62 -5.19
N THR A 75 10.52 -3.79 -5.76
CA THR A 75 9.95 -4.20 -7.05
C THR A 75 8.41 -4.23 -6.97
N PRO A 76 7.69 -4.18 -8.10
CA PRO A 76 6.23 -4.32 -8.09
C PRO A 76 5.71 -5.53 -7.32
N GLU A 77 6.35 -6.69 -7.47
CA GLU A 77 5.96 -7.94 -6.83
C GLU A 77 6.24 -7.91 -5.33
N ALA A 78 7.37 -7.35 -4.90
CA ALA A 78 7.68 -7.17 -3.49
C ALA A 78 6.81 -6.10 -2.83
N PHE A 79 6.49 -5.02 -3.55
CA PHE A 79 5.53 -4.01 -3.11
C PHE A 79 4.17 -4.67 -2.87
N HIS A 80 3.68 -5.46 -3.83
CA HIS A 80 2.41 -6.20 -3.72
C HIS A 80 2.40 -7.13 -2.50
N TYR A 81 3.48 -7.87 -2.28
CA TYR A 81 3.58 -8.82 -1.19
C TYR A 81 3.67 -8.16 0.19
N TYR A 82 4.44 -7.08 0.33
CA TYR A 82 4.68 -6.43 1.63
C TYR A 82 3.75 -5.26 1.94
N LEU A 83 3.09 -4.62 0.97
CA LEU A 83 2.10 -3.58 1.24
C LEU A 83 1.12 -3.89 2.39
N PRO A 84 0.52 -5.10 2.52
CA PRO A 84 -0.39 -5.39 3.62
C PRO A 84 0.26 -5.23 5.00
N THR A 85 1.56 -5.52 5.16
CA THR A 85 2.22 -5.31 6.46
C THR A 85 2.35 -3.83 6.82
N PHE A 86 2.55 -2.96 5.82
CA PHE A 86 2.62 -1.52 6.05
C PHE A 86 1.22 -0.95 6.35
N ILE A 87 0.19 -1.35 5.60
CA ILE A 87 -1.20 -0.96 5.87
C ILE A 87 -1.62 -1.38 7.30
N LEU A 88 -1.36 -2.62 7.69
CA LEU A 88 -1.73 -3.10 9.03
C LEU A 88 -0.99 -2.34 10.13
N ALA A 89 0.29 -2.05 9.94
CA ALA A 89 1.05 -1.27 10.91
C ALA A 89 0.57 0.18 11.02
N SER A 90 0.18 0.80 9.89
CA SER A 90 -0.42 2.15 9.90
C SER A 90 -1.71 2.22 10.71
N VAL A 91 -2.52 1.17 10.67
CA VAL A 91 -3.84 1.14 11.32
C VAL A 91 -3.76 0.68 12.77
N LEU A 92 -2.97 -0.36 13.05
CA LEU A 92 -2.89 -0.97 14.38
C LEU A 92 -1.93 -0.25 15.32
N HIS A 93 -0.92 0.43 14.79
CA HIS A 93 0.17 1.02 15.57
C HIS A 93 0.57 2.43 15.10
N PRO A 94 -0.37 3.34 14.74
CA PRO A 94 -0.06 4.62 14.10
C PRO A 94 1.00 5.45 14.85
N ASP A 95 0.91 5.54 16.18
CA ASP A 95 1.85 6.30 17.02
C ASP A 95 3.25 5.66 17.10
N GLU A 96 3.34 4.34 17.00
CA GLU A 96 4.62 3.63 17.12
C GLU A 96 5.42 3.71 15.82
N VAL A 97 4.74 3.79 14.67
CA VAL A 97 5.36 3.78 13.34
C VAL A 97 5.65 5.17 12.76
N ASP A 98 5.36 6.23 13.52
CA ASP A 98 5.69 7.61 13.14
C ASP A 98 5.05 7.97 11.78
N THR A 99 5.79 8.53 10.83
CA THR A 99 5.28 8.95 9.50
C THR A 99 5.02 7.81 8.51
N LEU A 100 4.99 6.54 8.96
CA LEU A 100 4.70 5.40 8.07
C LEU A 100 3.33 5.51 7.40
N PRO A 101 2.22 5.89 8.08
CA PRO A 101 0.92 6.06 7.45
C PRO A 101 0.96 7.04 6.27
N ASP A 102 1.70 8.14 6.42
CA ASP A 102 1.90 9.14 5.37
C ASP A 102 2.64 8.55 4.17
N SER A 103 3.70 7.75 4.41
CA SER A 103 4.44 7.11 3.33
C SER A 103 3.62 6.05 2.59
N VAL A 104 2.75 5.32 3.29
CA VAL A 104 1.81 4.37 2.67
C VAL A 104 0.81 5.13 1.81
N PHE A 105 0.19 6.18 2.35
CA PHE A 105 -0.76 7.00 1.60
C PHE A 105 -0.10 7.64 0.37
N TYR A 106 1.11 8.19 0.51
CA TYR A 106 1.89 8.72 -0.59
C TYR A 106 2.12 7.68 -1.69
N SER A 107 2.55 6.47 -1.32
CA SER A 107 2.84 5.38 -2.27
C SER A 107 1.60 4.86 -3.00
N LEU A 108 0.42 5.06 -2.40
CA LEU A 108 -0.88 4.69 -2.95
C LEU A 108 -1.60 5.87 -3.62
N THR A 109 -0.98 7.05 -3.70
CA THR A 109 -1.57 8.20 -4.39
C THR A 109 -0.91 8.39 -5.75
N PRO A 110 -1.68 8.46 -6.85
CA PRO A 110 -1.11 8.74 -8.16
C PRO A 110 -0.40 10.11 -8.16
N PRO A 111 0.79 10.23 -8.78
CA PRO A 111 1.45 11.51 -9.02
C PRO A 111 0.56 12.48 -9.83
N GLU A 112 0.79 13.79 -9.70
CA GLU A 112 0.04 14.80 -10.47
C GLU A 112 0.46 14.84 -11.94
N GLU A 113 1.75 14.64 -12.17
CA GLU A 113 2.36 14.75 -13.48
C GLU A 113 2.66 13.37 -14.05
N GLU A 114 2.52 13.25 -15.36
CA GLU A 114 2.97 12.09 -16.12
C GLU A 114 4.50 11.98 -16.10
N GLY A 115 5.03 10.78 -16.39
CA GLY A 115 6.46 10.51 -16.47
C GLY A 115 6.89 9.36 -15.56
N ALA A 116 8.17 9.32 -15.21
CA ALA A 116 8.80 8.17 -14.57
C ALA A 116 8.14 7.76 -13.23
N GLU A 117 7.71 8.72 -12.41
CA GLU A 117 7.04 8.41 -11.14
C GLU A 117 5.62 7.87 -11.35
N MET A 118 4.90 8.35 -12.37
CA MET A 118 3.61 7.81 -12.76
C MET A 118 3.75 6.39 -13.31
N ASP A 119 4.77 6.13 -14.14
CA ASP A 119 5.06 4.79 -14.66
C ASP A 119 5.37 3.81 -13.53
N LYS A 120 6.21 4.21 -12.56
CA LYS A 120 6.49 3.43 -11.35
C LYS A 120 5.22 3.15 -10.55
N PHE A 121 4.37 4.16 -10.37
CA PHE A 121 3.09 4.01 -9.67
C PHE A 121 2.18 2.99 -10.37
N ARG A 122 2.05 3.05 -11.70
CA ARG A 122 1.24 2.09 -12.48
C ARG A 122 1.75 0.66 -12.32
N ARG A 123 3.05 0.42 -12.53
CA ARG A 123 3.65 -0.93 -12.38
C ARG A 123 3.38 -1.54 -11.01
N ARG A 124 3.46 -0.73 -9.93
CA ARG A 124 3.18 -1.19 -8.56
C ARG A 124 1.70 -1.44 -8.27
N THR A 125 0.78 -0.85 -9.04
CA THR A 125 -0.66 -0.84 -8.73
C THR A 125 -1.55 -1.58 -9.73
N GLU A 126 -1.01 -1.98 -10.88
CA GLU A 126 -1.78 -2.63 -11.95
C GLU A 126 -2.21 -4.06 -11.62
N ASN A 127 -1.42 -4.80 -10.83
CA ASN A 127 -1.62 -6.23 -10.59
C ASN A 127 -2.45 -6.57 -9.33
N PHE A 128 -3.00 -5.57 -8.64
CA PHE A 128 -3.93 -5.82 -7.53
C PHE A 128 -5.25 -6.39 -8.05
N ASN A 129 -5.68 -7.53 -7.50
CA ASN A 129 -7.00 -8.09 -7.79
C ASN A 129 -8.11 -7.27 -7.12
N ALA A 130 -9.38 -7.54 -7.49
CA ALA A 130 -10.52 -6.78 -6.99
C ALA A 130 -10.61 -6.71 -5.45
N THR A 131 -10.35 -7.81 -4.73
CA THR A 131 -10.40 -7.82 -3.26
C THR A 131 -9.27 -7.01 -2.63
N GLN A 132 -8.08 -7.01 -3.25
CA GLN A 132 -6.94 -6.22 -2.80
C GLN A 132 -7.16 -4.73 -3.06
N ARG A 133 -7.69 -4.36 -4.24
CA ARG A 133 -8.08 -2.99 -4.56
C ARG A 133 -9.14 -2.46 -3.60
N GLU A 134 -10.15 -3.28 -3.29
CA GLU A 134 -11.16 -2.92 -2.31
C GLU A 134 -10.54 -2.69 -0.92
N SER A 135 -9.63 -3.56 -0.47
CA SER A 135 -8.91 -3.37 0.80
C SER A 135 -8.09 -2.08 0.83
N ILE A 136 -7.42 -1.74 -0.28
CA ILE A 136 -6.62 -0.52 -0.40
C ILE A 136 -7.54 0.71 -0.37
N ARG A 137 -8.68 0.67 -1.07
CA ARG A 137 -9.68 1.74 -1.06
C ARG A 137 -10.17 2.05 0.35
N GLU A 138 -10.49 1.03 1.15
CA GLU A 138 -10.95 1.23 2.54
C GLU A 138 -9.85 1.85 3.41
N TYR A 139 -8.57 1.49 3.19
CA TYR A 139 -7.45 2.16 3.86
C TYR A 139 -7.36 3.64 3.48
N ILE A 140 -7.53 3.96 2.19
CA ILE A 140 -7.55 5.36 1.73
C ILE A 140 -8.74 6.12 2.34
N GLU A 141 -9.93 5.54 2.36
CA GLU A 141 -11.12 6.15 2.99
C GLU A 141 -10.88 6.43 4.49
N LEU A 142 -10.36 5.47 5.24
CA LEU A 142 -9.94 5.65 6.64
C LEU A 142 -8.92 6.79 6.79
N TYR A 143 -7.83 6.74 6.02
CA TYR A 143 -6.73 7.70 6.12
C TYR A 143 -7.15 9.13 5.71
N THR A 144 -8.14 9.26 4.83
CA THR A 144 -8.67 10.58 4.44
C THR A 144 -9.68 11.16 5.44
N THR A 145 -10.29 10.31 6.27
CA THR A 145 -11.23 10.68 7.34
C THR A 145 -10.51 11.24 8.57
N ILE A 146 -9.27 10.80 8.82
CA ILE A 146 -8.43 11.36 9.87
C ILE A 146 -7.81 12.70 9.45
N GLU A 147 -7.49 13.54 10.44
CA GLU A 147 -6.76 14.80 10.22
C GLU A 147 -5.33 14.48 9.76
N THR A 148 -4.93 15.01 8.61
CA THR A 148 -3.59 14.78 8.04
C THR A 148 -3.05 16.04 7.39
N SER A 149 -1.74 16.12 7.18
CA SER A 149 -1.08 17.27 6.56
C SER A 149 -1.26 17.34 5.03
N TYR A 150 -1.96 16.39 4.41
CA TYR A 150 -2.14 16.35 2.96
C TYR A 150 -3.31 17.22 2.50
N SER A 151 -3.13 17.87 1.35
CA SER A 151 -4.17 18.69 0.72
C SER A 151 -5.38 17.86 0.29
N ASP A 152 -6.55 18.49 0.30
CA ASP A 152 -7.81 17.88 -0.20
C ASP A 152 -7.66 17.36 -1.63
N SER A 153 -6.97 18.11 -2.50
CA SER A 153 -6.69 17.68 -3.87
C SER A 153 -5.93 16.35 -3.95
N LYS A 154 -5.04 16.08 -3.00
CA LYS A 154 -4.28 14.84 -2.95
C LYS A 154 -5.12 13.68 -2.42
N LYS A 155 -5.95 13.95 -1.39
CA LYS A 155 -6.95 13.01 -0.87
C LYS A 155 -7.95 12.59 -1.97
N GLU A 156 -8.49 13.55 -2.71
CA GLU A 156 -9.42 13.32 -3.81
C GLU A 156 -8.81 12.46 -4.92
N ARG A 157 -7.56 12.72 -5.33
CA ARG A 157 -6.88 11.89 -6.34
C ARG A 157 -6.74 10.43 -5.90
N ALA A 158 -6.35 10.19 -4.65
CA ALA A 158 -6.25 8.84 -4.11
C ALA A 158 -7.62 8.15 -4.11
N ILE A 159 -8.67 8.80 -3.57
CA ILE A 159 -10.03 8.26 -3.52
C ILE A 159 -10.54 7.93 -4.94
N ASN A 160 -10.37 8.84 -5.89
CA ASN A 160 -10.83 8.67 -7.26
C ASN A 160 -10.16 7.46 -7.93
N PHE A 161 -8.85 7.32 -7.80
CA PHE A 161 -8.12 6.19 -8.40
C PHE A 161 -8.57 4.84 -7.83
N TRP A 162 -8.70 4.73 -6.51
CA TRP A 162 -9.07 3.45 -5.88
C TRP A 162 -10.56 3.13 -5.94
N THR A 163 -11.41 4.11 -6.26
CA THR A 163 -12.86 3.90 -6.47
C THR A 163 -13.19 3.52 -7.91
N GLN A 164 -12.59 4.17 -8.90
CA GLN A 164 -12.93 3.98 -10.32
C GLN A 164 -12.45 2.63 -10.90
N HIS A 165 -11.41 2.03 -10.33
CA HIS A 165 -10.78 0.80 -10.83
C HIS A 165 -11.25 -0.49 -10.15
N ASN A 166 -12.47 -0.53 -9.59
CA ASN A 166 -13.06 -1.76 -9.06
C ASN A 166 -13.69 -2.67 -10.15
N ALA A 167 -13.62 -2.30 -11.43
CA ALA A 167 -14.04 -3.16 -12.52
C ALA A 167 -12.89 -4.13 -12.89
N PRO A 168 -13.15 -5.45 -13.00
CA PRO A 168 -12.16 -6.36 -13.57
C PRO A 168 -11.81 -5.87 -14.98
N SER A 169 -10.52 -5.74 -15.28
CA SER A 169 -10.06 -5.64 -16.66
C SER A 169 -10.44 -6.95 -17.35
N ILE A 170 -11.59 -6.95 -18.02
CA ILE A 170 -11.91 -7.98 -18.99
C ILE A 170 -10.81 -7.87 -20.05
N PRO A 171 -10.02 -8.92 -20.31
CA PRO A 171 -9.07 -8.89 -21.41
C PRO A 171 -9.83 -8.55 -22.69
N ASP A 172 -9.39 -7.53 -23.42
CA ASP A 172 -9.98 -7.18 -24.69
C ASP A 172 -9.90 -8.40 -25.61
N LYS A 173 -11.06 -8.94 -26.00
CA LYS A 173 -11.17 -10.15 -26.83
C LYS A 173 -10.72 -9.92 -28.28
N ASN A 174 -10.08 -8.80 -28.60
CA ASN A 174 -9.69 -8.44 -29.96
C ASN A 174 -8.25 -8.76 -30.34
N ASP A 175 -7.44 -9.35 -29.47
CA ASP A 175 -6.05 -9.72 -29.81
C ASP A 175 -5.88 -11.10 -30.47
N TYR A 176 -6.95 -11.63 -31.07
CA TYR A 176 -6.88 -12.81 -31.96
C TYR A 176 -7.58 -12.53 -33.28
N ARG A 177 -7.01 -11.66 -34.13
CA ARG A 177 -7.21 -11.71 -35.58
C ARG A 177 -5.97 -11.29 -36.34
#